data_AF-A0A2E6MGL1-F1
#
_entry.id   AF-A0A2E6MGL1-F1
#
_cell.length_a   1.000
_cell.length_b   1.000
_cell.length_c   1.000
_cell.angle_alpha   90.00
_cell.angle_beta   90.00
_cell.angle_gamma   90.00
#
_symmetry.space_group_name_H-M   'P 1'
#
loop_
_entity.id
_entity.type
_entity.pdbx_description
1 polymer ?
#
loop_
_entity_poly.entity_id
_entity_poly.type
_entity_poly.pdbx_seq_one_letter_code
_entity_poly.pdbx_strand_id
1 'polypeptide(L)'
;MKIKNLNIIDIFFITLSILINILGLYFFINGWLVKSEASRRQFNEAINLSQQAYFQDNQILATNTMIIGVLIIISSICIFSIYLKFFKNK
;
A
#
# COMPACT_ATOMS: atom_id res chain seq x y z
N MET A 1 26.79 1.67 4.26
CA MET A 1 27.15 1.63 5.69
C MET A 1 28.16 0.52 5.78
N LYS A 2 29.30 0.65 6.48
CA LYS A 2 29.91 -0.56 7.01
C LYS A 2 28.87 -1.08 7.99
N ILE A 3 28.10 -2.10 7.59
CA ILE A 3 27.02 -2.74 8.36
C ILE A 3 27.49 -3.14 9.77
N LYS A 4 28.81 -3.14 10.00
CA LYS A 4 29.53 -3.49 11.22
C LYS A 4 29.13 -2.78 12.53
N ASN A 5 28.37 -1.68 12.54
CA ASN A 5 28.05 -0.93 13.78
C ASN A 5 26.54 -0.79 14.12
N LEU A 6 25.63 -1.55 13.49
CA LEU A 6 24.24 -1.62 14.00
C LEU A 6 24.18 -2.55 15.20
N ASN A 7 23.58 -2.11 16.29
CA ASN A 7 23.27 -3.03 17.38
C ASN A 7 22.27 -4.08 16.89
N ILE A 8 22.35 -5.30 17.42
CA ILE A 8 21.42 -6.40 17.07
C ILE A 8 19.95 -5.96 17.22
N ILE A 9 19.68 -5.11 18.20
CA ILE A 9 18.35 -4.53 18.46
C ILE A 9 17.90 -3.64 17.30
N ASP A 10 18.78 -2.82 16.73
CA ASP A 10 18.45 -1.95 15.59
C ASP A 10 18.12 -2.78 14.35
N ILE A 11 18.88 -3.86 14.11
CA ILE A 11 18.62 -4.79 13.01
C ILE A 11 17.25 -5.45 13.20
N PHE A 12 16.94 -5.92 14.40
CA PHE A 12 15.64 -6.51 14.72
C PHE A 12 14.49 -5.55 14.45
N PHE A 13 14.58 -4.29 14.90
CA PHE A 13 13.54 -3.28 14.65
C PHE A 13 13.39 -2.95 13.16
N ILE A 14 14.48 -2.86 12.41
CA ILE A 14 14.43 -2.64 10.96
C ILE A 14 13.73 -3.81 10.27
N THR A 15 14.11 -5.05 10.60
CA THR A 15 13.50 -6.25 10.01
C THR A 15 12.02 -6.34 10.35
N LEU A 16 11.63 -6.07 11.60
CA LEU A 16 10.24 -6.08 12.04
C LEU A 16 9.41 -5.02 11.29
N SER A 17 9.94 -3.82 11.14
CA SER A 17 9.30 -2.73 10.38
C SER A 17 9.08 -3.11 8.91
N ILE A 18 10.07 -3.74 8.27
CA ILE A 18 9.93 -4.23 6.90
C ILE A 18 8.83 -5.30 6.81
N LEU A 19 8.79 -6.23 7.76
CA LEU A 19 7.81 -7.31 7.81
C LEU A 19 6.37 -6.79 7.97
N ILE A 20 6.16 -5.83 8.87
CA ILE A 20 4.86 -5.16 9.06
C ILE A 20 4.44 -4.43 7.78
N ASN A 21 5.36 -3.73 7.11
CA ASN A 21 5.06 -3.04 5.85
C ASN A 21 4.68 -4.02 4.73
N ILE A 22 5.40 -5.13 4.58
CA ILE A 22 5.10 -6.16 3.56
C ILE A 22 3.74 -6.80 3.83
N LEU A 23 3.45 -7.17 5.09
CA LEU A 23 2.16 -7.74 5.46
C LEU A 23 1.03 -6.73 5.26
N GLY A 24 1.23 -5.48 5.65
CA GLY A 24 0.28 -4.39 5.43
C GLY A 24 -0.03 -4.21 3.95
N LEU A 25 1.01 -4.16 3.11
CA LEU A 25 0.89 -4.10 1.64
C LEU A 25 0.10 -5.29 1.09
N TYR A 26 0.42 -6.51 1.54
CA TYR A 26 -0.26 -7.72 1.09
C TYR A 26 -1.76 -7.69 1.42
N PHE A 27 -2.11 -7.38 2.68
CA PHE A 27 -3.52 -7.28 3.10
C PHE A 27 -4.26 -6.17 2.35
N PHE A 28 -3.60 -5.03 2.13
CA PHE A 28 -4.18 -3.95 1.35
C PHE A 28 -4.47 -4.46 -0.06
N ILE A 29 -3.46 -4.86 -0.82
CA ILE A 29 -3.59 -5.30 -2.22
C ILE A 29 -4.62 -6.43 -2.37
N ASN A 30 -4.59 -7.43 -1.49
CA ASN A 30 -5.53 -8.55 -1.55
C ASN A 30 -6.97 -8.10 -1.27
N GLY A 31 -7.18 -7.26 -0.23
CA GLY A 31 -8.49 -6.68 0.05
C GLY A 31 -9.05 -5.85 -1.10
N TRP A 32 -8.19 -5.13 -1.83
CA TRP A 32 -8.55 -4.37 -3.03
C TRP A 32 -8.90 -5.28 -4.21
N LEU A 33 -8.14 -6.35 -4.45
CA LEU A 33 -8.43 -7.32 -5.51
C LEU A 33 -9.80 -7.96 -5.33
N VAL A 34 -10.12 -8.41 -4.10
CA VAL A 34 -11.42 -9.01 -3.77
C VAL A 34 -12.56 -8.02 -4.01
N LYS A 35 -12.40 -6.76 -3.57
CA LYS A 35 -13.40 -5.71 -3.82
C LYS A 35 -13.57 -5.40 -5.29
N SER A 36 -12.47 -5.33 -6.06
CA SER A 36 -12.50 -5.08 -7.51
C SER A 36 -13.25 -6.18 -8.24
N GLU A 37 -13.04 -7.45 -7.86
CA GLU A 37 -13.73 -8.58 -8.46
C GLU A 37 -15.23 -8.58 -8.12
N ALA A 38 -15.59 -8.26 -6.87
CA ALA A 38 -16.98 -8.10 -6.46
C ALA A 38 -17.69 -6.97 -7.24
N SER A 39 -17.04 -5.81 -7.41
CA SER A 39 -17.59 -4.70 -8.20
C SER A 39 -17.77 -5.07 -9.68
N ARG A 40 -16.85 -5.85 -10.27
CA ARG A 40 -17.01 -6.35 -11.65
C ARG A 40 -18.24 -7.26 -11.80
N ARG A 41 -18.49 -8.13 -10.81
CA ARG A 41 -19.69 -8.99 -10.83
C ARG A 41 -20.96 -8.16 -10.75
N GLN A 42 -21.01 -7.20 -9.83
CA GLN A 42 -22.15 -6.29 -9.67
C GLN A 42 -22.41 -5.44 -10.93
N PHE A 43 -21.36 -4.99 -11.62
CA PHE A 43 -21.49 -4.28 -12.89
C PHE A 43 -22.09 -5.17 -13.99
N ASN A 44 -21.63 -6.42 -14.10
CA ASN A 44 -22.15 -7.36 -15.10
C ASN A 44 -23.60 -7.80 -14.81
N GLU A 45 -23.99 -7.85 -13.54
CA GLU A 45 -25.35 -8.17 -13.11
C GLU A 45 -26.31 -6.96 -13.14
N ALA A 46 -25.79 -5.75 -13.39
CA ALA A 46 -26.59 -4.54 -13.41
C ALA A 46 -27.55 -4.51 -14.61
N ILE A 47 -28.83 -4.32 -14.32
CA ILE A 47 -29.93 -4.44 -15.29
C ILE A 47 -30.14 -3.12 -16.04
N ASN A 48 -29.68 -2.00 -15.46
CA ASN A 48 -29.99 -0.64 -15.91
C ASN A 48 -28.72 0.20 -16.07
N LEU A 49 -28.75 1.15 -17.01
CA LEU A 49 -27.67 2.12 -17.26
C LEU A 49 -27.28 2.94 -16.02
N SER A 50 -28.26 3.32 -15.19
CA SER A 50 -28.00 4.07 -13.95
C SER A 50 -27.24 3.26 -12.90
N GLN A 51 -27.51 1.96 -12.80
CA GLN A 51 -26.78 1.06 -11.89
C GLN A 51 -25.35 0.82 -12.39
N GLN A 52 -25.17 0.64 -13.70
CA GLN A 52 -23.85 0.50 -14.31
C GLN A 52 -22.98 1.75 -14.06
N ALA A 53 -23.55 2.95 -14.25
CA ALA A 53 -22.85 4.21 -13.98
C ALA A 53 -22.43 4.33 -12.50
N TYR A 54 -23.31 3.97 -11.57
CA TYR A 54 -23.00 3.96 -10.14
C TYR A 54 -21.81 3.04 -9.80
N PHE A 55 -21.79 1.80 -10.33
CA PHE A 55 -20.69 0.87 -10.09
C PHE A 55 -19.38 1.33 -10.75
N GLN A 56 -19.47 1.98 -11.91
CA GLN A 56 -18.31 2.57 -12.59
C GLN A 56 -17.69 3.69 -11.75
N ASP A 57 -18.49 4.62 -11.21
CA ASP A 57 -18.00 5.69 -10.34
C ASP A 57 -17.35 5.14 -9.07
N ASN A 58 -17.95 4.11 -8.47
CA ASN A 58 -17.39 3.44 -7.30
C ASN A 58 -16.05 2.75 -7.61
N GLN A 59 -15.91 2.16 -8.81
CA GLN A 59 -14.66 1.54 -9.25
C GLN A 59 -13.56 2.57 -9.51
N ILE A 60 -13.91 3.75 -10.04
CA ILE A 60 -12.97 4.87 -10.22
C ILE A 60 -12.49 5.39 -8.86
N LEU A 61 -13.42 5.63 -7.92
CA LEU A 61 -13.08 6.07 -6.56
C LEU A 61 -12.17 5.06 -5.85
N ALA A 62 -12.48 3.77 -5.99
CA ALA A 62 -11.67 2.68 -5.46
C ALA A 62 -10.24 2.66 -6.08
N THR A 63 -10.13 2.89 -7.38
CA THR A 63 -8.83 2.93 -8.05
C THR A 63 -8.00 4.14 -7.58
N ASN A 64 -8.63 5.31 -7.43
CA ASN A 64 -7.95 6.51 -6.94
C ASN A 64 -7.43 6.33 -5.51
N THR A 65 -8.22 5.70 -4.65
CA THR A 65 -7.82 5.42 -3.26
C THR A 65 -6.71 4.37 -3.18
N MET A 66 -6.67 3.39 -4.10
CA MET A 66 -5.52 2.49 -4.25
C MET A 66 -4.24 3.25 -4.61
N ILE A 67 -4.30 4.12 -5.63
CA ILE A 67 -3.14 4.94 -6.08
C ILE A 67 -2.63 5.79 -4.92
N ILE A 68 -3.52 6.46 -4.18
CA ILE A 68 -3.15 7.26 -3.00
C ILE A 68 -2.47 6.39 -1.94
N GLY A 69 -3.02 5.20 -1.64
CA GLY A 69 -2.42 4.27 -0.69
C GLY A 69 -0.99 3.86 -1.08
N VAL A 70 -0.77 3.53 -2.35
CA VAL A 70 0.57 3.19 -2.87
C VAL A 70 1.52 4.39 -2.78
N LEU A 71 1.06 5.60 -3.11
CA LEU A 71 1.86 6.83 -3.00
C LEU A 71 2.29 7.11 -1.56
N ILE A 72 1.40 6.90 -0.59
CA ILE A 72 1.72 7.05 0.85
C ILE A 72 2.84 6.08 1.26
N ILE A 73 2.79 4.84 0.79
CA ILE A 73 3.79 3.83 1.13
C ILE A 73 5.15 4.18 0.51
N ILE A 74 5.18 4.57 -0.76
CA ILE A 74 6.41 5.03 -1.44
C ILE A 74 7.00 6.25 -0.71
N SER A 75 6.15 7.22 -0.38
CA SER A 75 6.52 8.42 0.39
C SER A 75 7.16 8.04 1.73
N SER A 76 6.54 7.12 2.48
CA SER A 76 7.05 6.65 3.77
C SER A 76 8.43 6.01 3.65
N ILE A 77 8.63 5.16 2.64
CA ILE A 77 9.93 4.52 2.35
C ILE A 77 10.98 5.57 1.99
N CYS A 78 10.64 6.56 1.17
CA CYS A 78 11.54 7.66 0.82
C CYS A 78 11.96 8.47 2.06
N ILE A 79 11.02 8.85 2.92
CA ILE A 79 11.29 9.59 4.16
C ILE A 79 12.18 8.76 5.10
N PHE A 80 11.88 7.47 5.26
CA PHE A 80 12.69 6.56 6.07
C PHE A 80 14.12 6.41 5.53
N SER A 81 14.27 6.29 4.20
CA SER A 81 15.57 6.25 3.52
C SER A 81 16.38 7.54 3.74
N ILE A 82 15.75 8.71 3.63
CA ILE A 82 16.37 10.01 3.90
C ILE A 82 16.79 10.12 5.37
N TYR A 83 15.91 9.71 6.30
CA TYR A 83 16.18 9.70 7.73
C TYR A 83 17.42 8.86 8.07
N LEU A 84 17.49 7.63 7.54
CA LEU A 84 18.66 6.76 7.70
C LEU A 84 19.93 7.37 7.08
N LYS A 85 19.83 8.08 5.94
CA LYS A 85 20.97 8.74 5.29
C LYS A 85 21.50 9.91 6.13
N PHE A 86 20.63 10.69 6.76
CA PHE A 86 21.00 11.82 7.62
C PHE A 86 21.67 11.38 8.92
N PHE A 87 21.14 10.36 9.59
CA PHE A 87 21.74 9.84 10.83
C PHE A 87 23.08 9.14 10.60
N LYS A 88 23.32 8.63 9.40
CA LYS A 88 24.60 7.99 9.02
C LYS A 88 25.73 8.99 8.74
N ASN A 89 25.43 10.28 8.60
CA ASN A 89 26.41 11.35 8.37
C ASN A 89 26.74 12.15 9.65
N LYS A 90 26.14 11.82 10.79
CA LYS A 90 26.61 12.20 12.14
C LYS A 90 27.35 11.03 12.76
#